data_AF-A0A831QTF2-F1
#
_entry.id   AF-A0A831QTF2-F1
#
_cell.length_a   1.000
_cell.length_b   1.000
_cell.length_c   1.000
_cell.angle_alpha   90.00
_cell.angle_beta   90.00
_cell.angle_gamma   90.00
#
_symmetry.space_group_name_H-M   'P 1'
#
loop_
_entity.id
_entity.type
_entity.pdbx_description
1 polymer ?
#
loop_
_entity_poly.entity_id
_entity_poly.type
_entity_poly.pdbx_seq_one_letter_code
_entity_poly.pdbx_strand_id
1 'polypeptide(L)'
;MLFIISITDPKGTALLSDLFHMDSKMELYQKLPFLNSGVKKGSMKNAFTIQISDSERTVLKAFFSNIEETQLNKTRIYERIGQKQDEYIAQNRG
;
A
#
# COMPACT_ATOMS: atom_id res chain seq x y z
N MET A 1 -6.44 -10.28 8.52
CA MET A 1 -7.08 -9.97 7.22
C MET A 1 -6.02 -9.88 6.14
N LEU A 2 -6.35 -10.38 4.94
CA LEU A 2 -5.46 -10.43 3.80
C LEU A 2 -5.68 -9.22 2.89
N PHE A 3 -4.59 -8.60 2.44
CA PHE A 3 -4.60 -7.47 1.53
C PHE A 3 -3.62 -7.71 0.38
N ILE A 4 -3.92 -7.11 -0.76
CA ILE A 4 -3.06 -7.08 -1.94
C ILE A 4 -2.59 -5.64 -2.15
N ILE A 5 -1.28 -5.44 -2.24
CA ILE A 5 -0.69 -4.21 -2.76
C ILE A 5 -0.37 -4.40 -4.24
N SER A 6 -0.73 -3.42 -5.07
CA SER A 6 -0.39 -3.39 -6.49
C SER A 6 0.22 -2.03 -6.83
N ILE A 7 1.31 -2.05 -7.58
CA ILE A 7 1.94 -0.85 -8.13
C ILE A 7 1.87 -0.94 -9.65
N THR A 8 1.27 0.06 -10.29
CA THR A 8 1.20 0.15 -11.75
C THR A 8 1.92 1.38 -12.27
N ASP A 9 2.49 1.27 -13.47
CA ASP A 9 3.07 2.40 -14.19
C ASP A 9 1.99 3.32 -14.81
N PRO A 10 2.37 4.47 -15.38
CA PRO A 10 1.47 5.38 -16.10
C PRO A 10 0.70 4.76 -17.28
N LYS A 11 1.18 3.65 -17.84
CA LYS A 11 0.56 2.91 -18.95
C LYS A 11 -0.42 1.83 -18.45
N GLY A 12 -0.53 1.64 -17.13
CA GLY A 12 -1.35 0.60 -16.50
C GLY A 12 -0.64 -0.76 -16.39
N THR A 13 0.66 -0.84 -16.72
CA THR A 13 1.45 -2.07 -16.56
C THR A 13 1.67 -2.33 -15.08
N ALA A 14 1.36 -3.54 -14.61
CA ALA A 14 1.70 -3.95 -13.25
C ALA A 14 3.23 -4.08 -13.10
N LEU A 15 3.80 -3.30 -12.19
CA LEU A 15 5.21 -3.36 -11.82
C LEU A 15 5.44 -4.27 -10.60
N LEU A 16 4.44 -4.36 -9.72
CA LEU A 16 4.47 -5.16 -8.52
C LEU A 16 3.04 -5.56 -8.13
N SER A 17 2.87 -6.79 -7.66
CA SER A 17 1.69 -7.21 -6.94
C SER A 17 2.10 -8.18 -5.84
N ASP A 18 1.67 -7.93 -4.62
CA ASP A 18 2.10 -8.71 -3.46
C ASP A 18 1.00 -8.79 -2.40
N LEU A 19 1.12 -9.76 -1.51
CA LEU A 19 0.11 -10.13 -0.53
C LEU A 19 0.67 -9.89 0.88
N PHE A 20 -0.12 -9.27 1.75
CA PHE A 20 0.27 -9.06 3.13
C PHE A 20 -0.91 -9.15 4.09
N HIS A 21 -0.58 -9.32 5.38
CA HIS A 21 -1.54 -9.44 6.47
C HIS A 21 -1.57 -8.17 7.33
N MET A 22 -2.77 -7.75 7.70
CA MET A 22 -3.07 -6.77 8.76
C MET A 22 -4.28 -7.28 9.55
N ASP A 23 -4.44 -6.89 10.81
CA ASP A 23 -5.57 -7.31 11.65
C ASP A 23 -6.90 -6.78 11.13
N SER A 24 -6.92 -5.54 10.62
CA SER A 24 -8.15 -4.89 10.15
C SER A 24 -7.91 -3.80 9.12
N LYS A 25 -8.98 -3.38 8.44
CA LYS A 25 -8.96 -2.16 7.58
C LYS A 25 -8.60 -0.92 8.40
N MET A 26 -9.02 -0.84 9.67
CA MET A 26 -8.69 0.28 10.56
C MET A 26 -7.19 0.36 10.85
N GLU A 27 -6.55 -0.77 11.15
CA GLU A 27 -5.10 -0.83 11.33
C GLU A 27 -4.36 -0.39 10.07
N LEU A 28 -4.80 -0.85 8.89
CA LEU A 28 -4.23 -0.41 7.62
C LEU A 28 -4.22 1.12 7.48
N TYR A 29 -5.36 1.78 7.78
CA TYR A 29 -5.45 3.24 7.74
C TYR A 29 -4.53 3.92 8.76
N GLN A 30 -4.36 3.34 9.95
CA GLN A 30 -3.49 3.86 10.99
C GLN A 30 -2.00 3.71 10.67
N LYS A 31 -1.60 2.60 10.05
CA LYS A 31 -0.20 2.31 9.69
C LYS A 31 0.22 3.00 8.39
N LEU A 32 -0.73 3.26 7.47
CA LEU A 32 -0.47 3.88 6.16
C LEU A 32 -1.17 5.24 5.95
N PRO A 33 -1.13 6.18 6.91
CA PRO A 33 -1.85 7.45 6.79
C PRO A 33 -1.30 8.33 5.65
N PHE A 34 -0.03 8.13 5.29
CA PHE A 34 0.64 8.88 4.22
C PHE A 34 0.07 8.57 2.82
N LEU A 35 -0.59 7.41 2.64
CA LEU A 35 -1.28 7.10 1.39
C LEU A 35 -2.58 7.90 1.24
N ASN A 36 -3.23 8.26 2.34
CA ASN A 36 -4.40 9.14 2.32
C ASN A 36 -4.01 10.58 1.95
N SER A 37 -2.84 11.06 2.37
CA SER A 37 -2.33 12.37 1.97
C SER A 37 -1.85 12.43 0.51
N GLY A 38 -1.55 11.28 -0.11
CA GLY A 38 -1.20 11.16 -1.53
C GLY A 38 -2.40 11.14 -2.47
N VAL A 39 -3.63 11.19 -1.95
CA VAL A 39 -4.85 11.26 -2.76
C VAL A 39 -5.00 12.67 -3.35
N LYS A 40 -4.26 12.96 -4.42
CA LYS A 40 -4.68 14.03 -5.33
C LYS A 40 -5.97 13.55 -5.98
N LYS A 41 -7.11 14.14 -5.59
CA LYS A 41 -8.48 13.85 -6.08
C LYS A 41 -8.69 14.04 -7.60
N GLY A 42 -7.63 14.18 -8.39
CA GLY A 42 -7.68 14.22 -9.85
C GLY A 42 -7.16 12.90 -10.40
N SER A 43 -7.95 12.27 -11.28
CA SER A 43 -7.46 11.23 -12.19
C SER A 43 -6.26 11.78 -12.97
N MET A 44 -5.04 11.56 -12.47
CA MET A 44 -3.84 11.91 -13.21
C MET A 44 -3.68 10.89 -14.33
N LYS A 45 -4.17 11.24 -15.53
CA LYS A 45 -3.67 10.63 -16.76
C LYS A 45 -2.15 10.75 -16.71
N ASN A 46 -1.45 9.62 -16.75
CA ASN A 46 -0.01 9.47 -16.60
C ASN A 46 0.57 9.51 -15.18
N ALA A 47 -0.03 8.83 -14.21
CA ALA A 47 0.56 8.63 -12.88
C ALA A 47 0.89 7.16 -12.60
N PHE A 48 1.94 6.94 -11.81
CA PHE A 48 2.13 5.68 -11.10
C PHE A 48 1.03 5.56 -10.05
N THR A 49 0.52 4.34 -9.86
CA THR A 49 -0.56 4.09 -8.92
C THR A 49 -0.13 3.04 -7.91
N ILE A 50 -0.30 3.34 -6.62
CA ILE A 50 -0.25 2.35 -5.55
C ILE A 50 -1.69 2.09 -5.11
N GLN A 51 -2.13 0.84 -5.23
CA GLN A 51 -3.46 0.39 -4.83
C GLN A 51 -3.33 -0.69 -3.77
N ILE A 52 -4.12 -0.59 -2.70
CA ILE A 52 -4.26 -1.64 -1.71
C ILE A 52 -5.72 -2.08 -1.71
N SER A 53 -5.94 -3.37 -1.92
CA SER A 53 -7.27 -3.97 -2.01
C SER A 53 -7.40 -5.12 -1.02
N ASP A 54 -8.61 -5.34 -0.53
CA ASP A 54 -8.99 -6.61 0.11
C ASP A 54 -9.72 -7.49 -0.91
N SER A 55 -10.34 -8.58 -0.45
CA SER A 55 -11.11 -9.51 -1.30
C SER A 55 -12.37 -8.89 -1.92
N GLU A 56 -12.85 -7.75 -1.40
CA GLU A 56 -14.11 -7.13 -1.81
C GLU A 56 -13.87 -5.92 -2.72
N ARG A 57 -12.89 -5.07 -2.38
CA ARG A 57 -12.71 -3.77 -3.03
C ARG A 57 -11.33 -3.15 -2.79
N THR A 58 -11.05 -2.09 -3.54
CA THR A 58 -9.95 -1.18 -3.23
C THR A 58 -10.22 -0.43 -1.93
N VAL A 59 -9.24 -0.46 -1.02
CA VAL A 59 -9.30 0.16 0.31
C VAL A 59 -8.52 1.48 0.34
N LEU A 60 -7.34 1.49 -0.29
CA LEU A 60 -6.48 2.66 -0.45
C LEU A 60 -6.01 2.77 -1.90
N LYS A 61 -5.91 4.00 -2.40
CA LYS A 61 -5.38 4.28 -3.73
C LYS A 61 -4.69 5.63 -3.74
N ALA A 62 -3.42 5.65 -4.14
CA ALA A 62 -2.62 6.85 -4.24
C ALA A 62 -1.97 6.95 -5.62
N PHE A 63 -1.76 8.19 -6.07
CA PHE A 63 -1.21 8.50 -7.39
C PHE A 63 0.05 9.33 -7.24
N PHE A 64 1.09 8.99 -8.00
CA PHE A 64 2.39 9.63 -7.95
C PHE A 64 2.84 10.01 -9.36
N SER A 65 3.35 11.23 -9.54
CA SER A 65 3.74 11.73 -10.86
C SER A 65 5.12 11.23 -11.32
N ASN A 66 5.91 10.66 -10.41
CA ASN A 66 7.28 10.25 -10.67
C ASN A 66 7.61 8.91 -9.99
N ILE A 67 8.61 8.22 -10.53
CA ILE A 67 9.02 6.89 -10.06
C ILE A 67 9.72 6.95 -8.70
N GLU A 68 10.48 8.01 -8.42
CA GLU A 68 11.25 8.15 -7.18
C GLU A 68 10.34 8.24 -5.95
N GLU A 69 9.30 9.08 -6.02
CA GLU A 69 8.26 9.21 -5.00
C GLU A 69 7.47 7.90 -4.86
N THR A 70 7.21 7.20 -5.97
CA THR A 70 6.56 5.88 -5.95
C THR A 70 7.41 4.86 -5.19
N GLN A 71 8.73 4.79 -5.46
CA GLN A 71 9.64 3.89 -4.78
C GLN A 71 9.79 4.24 -3.30
N LEU A 72 9.87 5.53 -2.95
CA LEU A 72 9.91 5.98 -1.55
C LEU A 72 8.66 5.53 -0.79
N ASN A 73 7.46 5.72 -1.38
CA ASN A 73 6.21 5.29 -0.75
C ASN A 73 6.11 3.77 -0.68
N LYS A 74 6.58 3.04 -1.71
CA LYS A 74 6.70 1.58 -1.66
C LYS A 74 7.53 1.14 -0.45
N THR A 75 8.74 1.67 -0.30
CA THR A 75 9.64 1.31 0.81
C THR A 75 8.95 1.55 2.16
N ARG A 76 8.33 2.72 2.36
CA ARG A 76 7.60 3.04 3.60
C ARG A 76 6.46 2.07 3.88
N ILE A 77 5.72 1.61 2.87
CA ILE A 77 4.65 0.62 3.07
C ILE A 77 5.24 -0.71 3.54
N TYR A 78 6.29 -1.19 2.88
CA TYR A 78 6.94 -2.46 3.25
C TYR A 78 7.60 -2.41 4.63
N GLU A 79 8.16 -1.27 5.04
CA GLU A 79 8.63 -1.07 6.42
C GLU A 79 7.50 -1.26 7.45
N ARG A 80 6.30 -0.72 7.17
CA ARG A 80 5.13 -0.88 8.06
C ARG A 80 4.59 -2.30 8.07
N ILE A 81 4.61 -2.99 6.92
CA ILE A 81 4.24 -4.41 6.82
C ILE A 81 5.24 -5.27 7.62
N GLY A 82 6.54 -5.02 7.47
CA GLY A 82 7.59 -5.72 8.22
C GLY A 82 7.43 -5.53 9.73
N GLN A 83 7.20 -4.29 10.19
CA GLN A 83 6.89 -4.01 11.60
C GLN A 83 5.71 -4.84 12.11
N LYS A 84 4.65 -5.00 11.30
CA LYS A 84 3.50 -5.81 11.69
C LYS A 84 3.85 -7.30 11.78
N GLN A 85 4.67 -7.81 10.88
CA GLN A 85 5.14 -9.20 10.92
C GLN A 85 5.98 -9.46 12.18
N ASP A 86 6.86 -8.53 12.56
CA ASP A 86 7.65 -8.62 13.78
C ASP A 86 6.76 -8.62 15.03
N GLU A 87 5.72 -7.77 15.07
CA GLU A 87 4.71 -7.76 16.15
C GLU A 87 4.03 -9.13 16.30
N TYR A 88 3.60 -9.75 15.20
CA TYR A 88 3.00 -11.09 15.24
C TYR A 88 3.99 -12.15 15.73
N ILE A 89 5.23 -12.11 15.27
CA ILE A 89 6.26 -13.09 15.69
C ILE A 89 6.52 -12.96 17.19
N ALA A 90 6.61 -11.73 17.71
CA ALA A 90 6.81 -11.50 19.14
C ALA A 90 5.64 -12.00 20.00
N GLN A 91 4.39 -11.76 19.57
CA GLN A 91 3.19 -12.20 20.29
C GLN A 91 3.01 -13.72 20.32
N ASN A 92 3.49 -14.45 19.32
CA ASN A 92 3.35 -15.90 19.22
C ASN A 92 4.58 -16.68 19.73
N ARG A 93 5.60 -16.00 20.24
CA ARG A 93 6.80 -16.61 20.85
C ARG A 93 6.84 -16.52 22.39
N GLY A 94 5.87 -15.84 23.00
CA GLY A 94 5.65 -15.79 24.46
C GLY A 94 4.54 -16.72 24.87
#